data_AF-A0A1Y2W389-F1
#
_entry.id   AF-A0A1Y2W389-F1
#
_cell.length_a   1.000
_cell.length_b   1.000
_cell.length_c   1.000
_cell.angle_alpha   90.00
_cell.angle_beta   90.00
_cell.angle_gamma   90.00
#
_symmetry.space_group_name_H-M   'P 1'
#
loop_
_entity.id
_entity.type
_entity.pdbx_description
1 polymer ?
#
loop_
_entity_poly.entity_id
_entity_poly.type
_entity_poly.pdbx_seq_one_letter_code
_entity_poly.pdbx_strand_id
1 'polypeptide(L)'
;MALSTPVTRRQSISARPFSATPYVAKPSPTAKPTAAEITEAQYHDLADEYLETILVKYEEMQDAQDDLDVEFSSGVMTVKIPNVGTYVINKQPPNKQIWLSSPVSGPKRYDYVVSEGQDEKQGSGNGEWVYLRDGSTLSEVLLKETGLEL
;
A
#
# COMPACT_ATOMS: atom_id res chain seq x y z
N MET A 1 -42.03 46.26 -31.01
CA MET A 1 -41.13 46.23 -29.84
C MET A 1 -41.94 46.61 -28.61
N ALA A 2 -41.58 46.05 -27.46
CA ALA A 2 -42.23 46.10 -26.13
C ALA A 2 -43.34 45.06 -25.88
N LEU A 3 -42.90 43.91 -25.34
CA LEU A 3 -43.70 42.90 -24.65
C LEU A 3 -43.70 43.24 -23.15
N SER A 4 -44.85 43.16 -22.48
CA SER A 4 -44.93 43.06 -21.02
C SER A 4 -46.16 42.25 -20.64
N THR A 5 -45.92 41.08 -20.06
CA THR A 5 -46.95 40.19 -19.49
C THR A 5 -46.88 40.23 -17.96
N PRO A 6 -48.03 40.08 -17.26
CA PRO A 6 -48.13 40.19 -15.81
C PRO A 6 -47.75 38.89 -15.06
N VAL A 7 -47.61 39.05 -13.74
CA VAL A 7 -47.08 38.07 -12.77
C VAL A 7 -48.17 37.23 -12.08
N THR A 8 -47.79 36.02 -11.67
CA THR A 8 -48.24 35.18 -10.53
C THR A 8 -49.61 34.50 -10.56
N ARG A 9 -49.59 33.15 -10.47
CA ARG A 9 -50.28 32.38 -9.40
C ARG A 9 -49.70 30.98 -9.22
N ARG A 10 -49.50 30.61 -7.94
CA ARG A 10 -48.95 29.35 -7.42
C ARG A 10 -50.02 28.24 -7.29
N GLN A 11 -49.46 27.02 -7.14
CA GLN A 11 -49.98 25.77 -6.52
C GLN A 11 -50.82 24.82 -7.38
N SER A 12 -50.30 23.61 -7.60
CA SER A 12 -50.53 22.46 -6.70
C SER A 12 -49.86 21.20 -7.28
N ILE A 13 -48.88 20.61 -6.59
CA ILE A 13 -48.41 19.25 -6.88
C ILE A 13 -48.75 18.35 -5.71
N SER A 14 -49.61 17.38 -6.03
CA SER A 14 -50.13 16.32 -5.17
C SER A 14 -49.00 15.52 -4.53
N ALA A 15 -48.98 15.45 -3.21
CA ALA A 15 -48.12 14.55 -2.46
C ALA A 15 -48.49 13.08 -2.78
N ARG A 16 -47.49 12.27 -3.15
CA ARG A 16 -47.57 10.82 -3.09
C ARG A 16 -46.71 10.35 -1.91
N PRO A 17 -47.22 9.48 -1.01
CA PRO A 17 -46.39 8.92 0.04
C PRO A 17 -45.50 7.84 -0.57
N PHE A 18 -44.19 8.10 -0.69
CA PHE A 18 -43.23 7.02 -0.91
C PHE A 18 -43.05 6.30 0.42
N SER A 19 -43.52 5.06 0.45
CA SER A 19 -43.32 4.10 1.53
C SER A 19 -41.83 4.01 1.84
N ALA A 20 -41.41 4.53 2.99
CA ALA A 20 -40.07 4.38 3.51
C ALA A 20 -39.88 2.92 3.94
N THR A 21 -39.46 2.06 3.03
CA THR A 21 -38.78 0.83 3.43
C THR A 21 -37.46 1.25 4.08
N PRO A 22 -37.17 0.86 5.33
CA PRO A 22 -35.85 1.05 5.88
C PRO A 22 -34.91 0.23 5.00
N TYR A 23 -34.02 0.92 4.29
CA TYR A 23 -32.91 0.30 3.60
C TYR A 23 -32.04 -0.32 4.68
N VAL A 24 -32.29 -1.60 4.99
CA VAL A 24 -31.34 -2.46 5.67
C VAL A 24 -30.13 -2.48 4.75
N ALA A 25 -29.12 -1.70 5.12
CA ALA A 25 -27.85 -1.69 4.43
C ALA A 25 -27.30 -3.11 4.41
N LYS A 26 -27.24 -3.71 3.23
CA LYS A 26 -26.47 -4.93 3.01
C LYS A 26 -25.01 -4.62 3.37
N PRO A 27 -24.36 -5.34 4.30
CA PRO A 27 -22.92 -5.23 4.46
C PRO A 27 -22.27 -5.94 3.26
N SER A 28 -21.52 -5.21 2.44
CA SER A 28 -20.67 -5.77 1.35
C SER A 28 -19.63 -4.72 0.93
N PRO A 29 -18.44 -5.12 0.46
CA PRO A 29 -17.45 -6.00 1.11
C PRO A 29 -16.03 -5.37 1.09
N THR A 30 -15.07 -5.95 1.83
CA THR A 30 -13.62 -5.66 1.81
C THR A 30 -13.20 -4.20 2.08
N ALA A 31 -12.79 -3.92 3.32
CA ALA A 31 -12.01 -2.71 3.63
C ALA A 31 -10.78 -2.70 2.72
N LYS A 32 -10.64 -1.67 1.88
CA LYS A 32 -9.42 -1.46 1.11
C LYS A 32 -8.27 -1.23 2.11
N PRO A 33 -7.07 -1.78 1.89
CA PRO A 33 -5.93 -1.47 2.73
C PRO A 33 -5.72 0.05 2.70
N THR A 34 -5.62 0.67 3.87
CA THR A 34 -5.36 2.10 4.04
C THR A 34 -3.98 2.27 4.67
N ALA A 35 -3.19 3.20 4.13
CA ALA A 35 -1.91 3.56 4.71
C ALA A 35 -2.09 3.98 6.18
N ALA A 36 -1.25 3.44 7.06
CA ALA A 36 -1.24 3.79 8.47
C ALA A 36 -0.63 5.18 8.68
N GLU A 37 -1.21 5.94 9.60
CA GLU A 37 -0.65 7.22 10.03
C GLU A 37 0.48 6.99 11.03
N ILE A 38 1.70 6.78 10.52
CA ILE A 38 2.91 6.62 11.34
C ILE A 38 3.72 7.92 11.40
N THR A 39 4.44 8.16 12.49
CA THR A 39 5.40 9.27 12.59
C THR A 39 6.63 9.00 11.71
N GLU A 40 7.42 10.04 11.42
CA GLU A 40 8.69 9.87 10.67
C GLU A 40 9.65 8.93 11.42
N ALA A 41 9.79 9.09 12.74
CA ALA A 41 10.61 8.20 13.56
C ALA A 41 10.15 6.74 13.45
N GLN A 42 8.85 6.47 13.62
CA GLN A 42 8.29 5.12 13.46
C GLN A 42 8.52 4.55 12.05
N TYR A 43 8.38 5.39 11.01
CA TYR A 43 8.71 4.98 9.65
C TYR A 43 10.17 4.55 9.53
N HIS A 44 11.10 5.29 10.16
CA HIS A 44 12.50 4.93 10.14
C HIS A 44 12.74 3.56 10.78
N ASP A 45 12.30 3.37 12.03
CA ASP A 45 12.41 2.09 12.74
C ASP A 45 11.82 0.93 11.91
N LEU A 46 10.57 1.05 11.44
CA LEU A 46 9.88 0.00 10.70
C LEU A 46 10.53 -0.31 9.34
N ALA A 47 10.96 0.72 8.61
CA ALA A 47 11.58 0.53 7.30
C ALA A 47 13.02 0.03 7.41
N ASP A 48 13.76 0.46 8.44
CA ASP A 48 15.11 -0.05 8.70
C ASP A 48 15.06 -1.53 9.11
N GLU A 49 14.23 -1.89 10.09
CA GLU A 49 14.07 -3.29 10.52
C GLU A 49 13.68 -4.22 9.35
N TYR A 50 12.73 -3.77 8.53
CA TYR A 50 12.27 -4.54 7.38
C TYR A 50 13.36 -4.69 6.30
N LEU A 51 14.11 -3.63 6.00
CA LEU A 51 15.20 -3.70 5.02
C LEU A 51 16.41 -4.47 5.54
N GLU A 52 16.72 -4.39 6.84
CA GLU A 52 17.75 -5.24 7.45
C GLU A 52 17.39 -6.72 7.35
N THR A 53 16.12 -7.07 7.56
CA THR A 53 15.63 -8.44 7.38
C THR A 53 15.79 -8.91 5.94
N ILE A 54 15.41 -8.08 4.96
CA ILE A 54 15.61 -8.38 3.54
C ILE A 54 17.09 -8.51 3.19
N LEU A 55 17.94 -7.65 3.74
CA LEU A 55 19.39 -7.66 3.48
C LEU A 55 19.99 -9.00 3.91
N VAL A 56 19.75 -9.40 5.16
CA VAL A 56 20.24 -10.68 5.68
C VAL A 56 19.80 -11.84 4.79
N LYS A 57 18.54 -11.83 4.34
CA LYS A 57 18.03 -12.89 3.45
C LYS A 57 18.70 -12.90 2.09
N TYR A 58 18.99 -11.74 1.49
CA TYR A 58 19.74 -11.67 0.25
C TYR A 58 21.22 -12.06 0.43
N GLU A 59 21.85 -11.72 1.55
CA GLU A 59 23.21 -12.16 1.88
C GLU A 59 23.27 -13.70 2.02
N GLU A 60 22.30 -14.31 2.72
CA GLU A 60 22.17 -15.77 2.80
C GLU A 60 21.98 -16.42 1.41
N MET A 61 21.20 -15.79 0.53
CA MET A 61 21.02 -16.25 -0.85
C MET A 61 22.29 -16.07 -1.69
N GLN A 62 23.05 -14.98 -1.49
CA GLN A 62 24.32 -14.74 -2.15
C GLN A 62 25.37 -15.79 -1.77
N ASP A 63 25.42 -16.20 -0.50
CA ASP A 63 26.30 -17.29 -0.05
C ASP A 63 25.92 -18.65 -0.67
N ALA A 64 24.63 -18.85 -1.01
CA ALA A 64 24.14 -20.07 -1.65
C ALA A 64 24.24 -20.06 -3.20
N GLN A 65 24.14 -18.88 -3.82
CA GLN A 65 24.25 -18.64 -5.26
C GLN A 65 25.31 -17.57 -5.52
N ASP A 66 26.49 -18.02 -5.94
CA ASP A 66 27.71 -17.19 -6.14
C ASP A 66 27.54 -16.04 -7.17
N ASP A 67 26.47 -16.05 -7.95
CA ASP A 67 26.24 -15.05 -9.00
C ASP A 67 25.30 -13.89 -8.58
N LEU A 68 24.72 -13.90 -7.37
CA LEU A 68 23.91 -12.78 -6.86
C LEU A 68 24.82 -11.71 -6.23
N ASP A 69 24.51 -10.43 -6.45
CA ASP A 69 25.24 -9.31 -5.84
C ASP A 69 24.25 -8.38 -5.11
N VAL A 70 24.35 -8.28 -3.78
CA VAL A 70 23.57 -7.37 -2.94
C VAL A 70 24.43 -6.22 -2.40
N GLU A 71 23.94 -4.99 -2.54
CA GLU A 71 24.55 -3.78 -1.99
C GLU A 71 23.49 -2.96 -1.25
N PHE A 72 23.74 -2.58 0.00
CA PHE A 72 22.88 -1.68 0.76
C PHE A 72 23.64 -0.43 1.21
N SER A 73 23.18 0.75 0.78
CA SER A 73 23.80 2.02 1.12
C SER A 73 22.78 3.15 1.20
N SER A 74 22.85 3.94 2.28
CA SER A 74 22.05 5.16 2.46
C SER A 74 20.53 4.97 2.26
N GLY A 75 20.00 3.83 2.71
CA GLY A 75 18.57 3.49 2.56
C GLY A 75 18.18 3.00 1.16
N VAL A 76 19.15 2.73 0.29
CA VAL A 76 18.97 2.13 -1.04
C VAL A 76 19.62 0.75 -1.03
N MET A 77 18.82 -0.28 -1.28
CA MET A 77 19.26 -1.64 -1.52
C MET A 77 19.23 -1.92 -3.02
N THR A 78 20.33 -2.39 -3.57
CA THR A 78 20.47 -2.82 -4.95
C THR A 78 20.75 -4.32 -4.95
N VAL A 79 19.93 -5.09 -5.65
CA VAL A 79 20.11 -6.54 -5.80
C VAL A 79 20.25 -6.85 -7.29
N LYS A 80 21.41 -7.37 -7.70
CA LYS A 80 21.65 -7.79 -9.08
C LYS A 80 21.51 -9.29 -9.16
N ILE A 81 20.54 -9.73 -9.96
CA ILE A 81 20.29 -11.15 -10.20
C ILE A 81 20.62 -11.45 -11.67
N PRO A 82 21.55 -12.38 -11.94
CA PRO A 82 21.90 -12.78 -13.30
C PRO A 82 20.67 -13.24 -14.08
N ASN A 83 20.60 -12.89 -15.36
CA ASN A 83 19.51 -13.26 -16.26
C ASN A 83 18.13 -12.66 -15.92
N VAL A 84 17.98 -11.94 -14.81
CA VAL A 84 16.72 -11.27 -14.41
C VAL A 84 16.88 -9.75 -14.48
N GLY A 85 17.96 -9.21 -13.91
CA GLY A 85 18.25 -7.77 -13.92
C GLY A 85 18.54 -7.20 -12.54
N THR A 86 18.46 -5.87 -12.42
CA THR A 86 18.75 -5.15 -11.18
C THR A 86 17.46 -4.70 -10.51
N TYR A 87 17.28 -5.12 -9.27
CA TYR A 87 16.25 -4.63 -8.36
C TYR A 87 16.81 -3.48 -7.53
N VAL A 88 15.99 -2.45 -7.32
CA VAL A 88 16.34 -1.35 -6.42
C VAL A 88 15.20 -1.13 -5.44
N ILE A 89 15.48 -1.28 -4.14
CA ILE A 89 14.56 -1.02 -3.04
C ILE A 89 15.06 0.24 -2.32
N ASN A 90 14.24 1.29 -2.24
CA ASN A 90 14.67 2.59 -1.72
C ASN A 90 13.70 3.12 -0.66
N LYS A 91 14.23 3.56 0.47
CA LYS A 91 13.49 4.34 1.47
C LYS A 91 13.11 5.69 0.90
N GLN A 92 11.85 6.10 1.09
CA GLN A 92 11.37 7.44 0.79
C GLN A 92 10.79 8.09 2.05
N PRO A 93 11.66 8.60 2.95
CA PRO A 93 11.23 9.24 4.20
C PRO A 93 10.18 10.35 4.02
N PRO A 94 10.28 11.27 3.03
CA PRO A 94 9.28 12.33 2.87
C PRO A 94 7.86 11.82 2.64
N ASN A 95 7.73 10.62 2.05
CA ASN A 95 6.45 10.00 1.74
C ASN A 95 6.09 8.88 2.73
N LYS A 96 7.00 8.49 3.63
CA LYS A 96 6.89 7.30 4.49
C LYS A 96 6.61 6.02 3.71
N GLN A 97 7.29 5.87 2.57
CA GLN A 97 7.10 4.77 1.63
C GLN A 97 8.39 4.03 1.37
N ILE A 98 8.27 2.77 0.95
CA ILE A 98 9.36 2.03 0.32
C ILE A 98 9.07 1.92 -1.17
N TRP A 99 10.03 2.28 -2.02
CA TRP A 99 9.90 2.17 -3.46
C TRP A 99 10.68 0.97 -3.96
N LEU A 100 10.07 0.20 -4.86
CA LEU A 100 10.71 -0.90 -5.57
C LEU A 100 10.81 -0.54 -7.04
N SER A 101 11.97 -0.73 -7.64
CA SER A 101 12.17 -0.82 -9.08
C SER A 101 12.50 -2.27 -9.40
N SER A 102 11.53 -3.00 -9.94
CA SER A 102 11.73 -4.38 -10.42
C SER A 102 11.95 -4.40 -11.94
N PRO A 103 12.91 -5.18 -12.46
CA PRO A 103 13.06 -5.42 -13.90
C PRO A 103 11.87 -6.21 -14.49
N VAL A 104 11.08 -6.88 -13.64
CA VAL A 104 9.95 -7.74 -14.04
C VAL A 104 8.63 -6.98 -13.98
N SER A 105 8.31 -6.36 -12.83
CA SER A 105 7.03 -5.68 -12.60
C SER A 105 7.10 -4.15 -12.67
N GLY A 106 8.28 -3.57 -12.85
CA GLY A 106 8.49 -2.13 -12.94
C GLY A 106 8.46 -1.43 -11.57
N PRO A 107 8.19 -0.11 -11.55
CA PRO A 107 8.20 0.67 -10.33
C PRO A 107 6.91 0.48 -9.50
N LYS A 108 7.08 0.19 -8.22
CA LYS A 108 6.00 0.09 -7.22
C LYS A 108 6.32 0.93 -5.99
N ARG A 109 5.28 1.38 -5.29
CA ARG A 109 5.37 2.20 -4.06
C ARG A 109 4.57 1.52 -2.97
N TYR A 110 5.19 1.21 -1.87
CA TYR A 110 4.58 0.49 -0.76
C TYR A 110 4.37 1.44 0.40
N ASP A 111 3.15 1.42 0.92
CA ASP A 111 2.74 2.14 2.11
C ASP A 111 2.65 1.15 3.27
N TYR A 112 3.03 1.57 4.47
CA TYR A 112 2.87 0.74 5.65
C TYR A 112 1.38 0.66 6.01
N VAL A 113 0.83 -0.55 6.09
CA VAL A 113 -0.58 -0.81 6.42
C VAL A 113 -0.62 -1.67 7.67
N VAL A 114 -1.24 -1.15 8.73
CA VAL A 114 -1.46 -1.91 9.97
C VAL A 114 -2.68 -2.79 9.77
N SER A 115 -2.54 -4.10 9.96
CA SER A 115 -3.69 -5.00 10.00
C SER A 115 -4.42 -4.82 11.33
N GLU A 116 -5.68 -4.39 11.29
CA GLU A 116 -6.54 -4.31 12.48
C GLU A 116 -6.99 -5.72 12.91
N GLY A 117 -6.04 -6.49 13.45
CA GLY A 117 -6.29 -7.76 14.10
C GLY A 117 -6.85 -7.56 15.51
N GLN A 118 -7.97 -8.20 15.78
CA GLN A 118 -8.77 -8.17 17.01
C GLN A 118 -8.01 -8.60 18.29
N ASP A 119 -7.09 -7.81 18.80
CA ASP A 119 -6.68 -7.91 20.21
C ASP A 119 -6.14 -6.55 20.67
N GLU A 120 -6.97 -5.81 21.41
CA GLU A 120 -6.62 -4.61 22.18
C GLU A 120 -5.67 -4.95 23.34
N LYS A 121 -4.63 -5.74 23.10
CA LYS A 121 -3.57 -6.03 24.07
C LYS A 121 -2.21 -5.71 23.49
N GLN A 122 -1.80 -4.49 23.81
CA GLN A 122 -0.43 -4.02 23.94
C GLN A 122 0.41 -4.01 22.65
N GLY A 123 0.35 -2.87 21.95
CA GLY A 123 1.56 -2.18 21.47
C GLY A 123 2.39 -2.82 20.35
N SER A 124 1.95 -3.94 19.76
CA SER A 124 2.65 -4.60 18.65
C SER A 124 1.66 -4.88 17.53
N GLY A 125 1.26 -3.80 16.84
CA GLY A 125 0.51 -3.93 15.59
C GLY A 125 1.47 -4.41 14.51
N ASN A 126 1.35 -5.67 14.07
CA ASN A 126 2.06 -6.15 12.90
C ASN A 126 1.44 -5.49 11.66
N GLY A 127 2.18 -4.54 11.07
CA GLY A 127 1.84 -3.94 9.79
C GLY A 127 2.78 -4.42 8.68
N GLU A 128 2.29 -4.34 7.46
CA GLU A 128 2.98 -4.82 6.26
C GLU A 128 3.15 -3.70 5.25
N TRP A 129 4.17 -3.81 4.39
CA TRP A 129 4.40 -2.90 3.27
C TRP A 129 3.56 -3.31 2.08
N VAL A 130 2.47 -2.59 1.81
CA VAL A 130 1.45 -2.94 0.82
C VAL A 130 1.42 -1.95 -0.32
N TYR A 131 1.35 -2.44 -1.56
CA TYR A 131 1.10 -1.60 -2.72
C TYR A 131 -0.40 -1.36 -2.86
N LEU A 132 -0.87 -0.17 -2.49
CA LEU A 132 -2.30 0.17 -2.43
C LEU A 132 -3.05 0.10 -3.77
N ARG A 133 -2.35 -0.05 -4.90
CA ARG A 133 -2.97 -0.15 -6.22
C ARG A 133 -3.54 -1.54 -6.52
N ASP A 134 -2.80 -2.58 -6.19
CA ASP A 134 -3.20 -3.97 -6.48
C ASP A 134 -3.29 -4.86 -5.22
N GLY A 135 -2.82 -4.35 -4.07
CA GLY A 135 -2.88 -5.04 -2.79
C GLY A 135 -1.70 -5.97 -2.52
N SER A 136 -0.76 -6.17 -3.45
CA SER A 136 0.41 -7.02 -3.22
C SER A 136 1.31 -6.44 -2.13
N THR A 137 1.80 -7.28 -1.24
CA THR A 137 2.87 -6.91 -0.30
C THR A 137 4.23 -6.90 -0.98
N LEU A 138 5.17 -6.14 -0.44
CA LEU A 138 6.56 -6.15 -0.91
C LEU A 138 7.17 -7.55 -0.76
N SER A 139 6.91 -8.23 0.37
CA SER A 139 7.37 -9.59 0.62
C SER A 139 6.89 -10.58 -0.43
N GLU A 140 5.60 -10.56 -0.80
CA GLU A 140 5.05 -11.42 -1.85
C GLU A 140 5.70 -11.18 -3.22
N VAL A 141 5.99 -9.92 -3.55
CA VAL A 141 6.62 -9.58 -4.83
C VAL A 141 8.06 -10.07 -4.86
N LEU A 142 8.83 -9.88 -3.78
CA LEU A 142 10.20 -10.39 -3.69
C LEU A 142 10.23 -11.91 -3.73
N LEU A 143 9.38 -12.59 -2.95
CA LEU A 143 9.26 -14.05 -2.98
C LEU A 143 8.96 -14.57 -4.39
N LYS A 144 8.01 -13.94 -5.08
CA LYS A 144 7.58 -14.38 -6.41
C LYS A 144 8.64 -14.13 -7.50
N GLU A 145 9.36 -13.02 -7.40
CA GLU A 145 10.29 -12.58 -8.45
C GLU A 145 11.73 -13.05 -8.22
N THR A 146 12.15 -13.17 -6.97
CA THR A 146 13.54 -13.53 -6.59
C THR A 146 13.62 -14.86 -5.83
N GLY A 147 12.50 -15.38 -5.29
CA GLY A 147 12.49 -16.57 -4.45
C GLY A 147 12.84 -16.30 -2.98
N LEU A 148 12.89 -15.03 -2.57
CA LEU A 148 13.26 -14.64 -1.20
C LEU A 148 12.09 -14.83 -0.22
N GLU A 149 12.29 -15.70 0.77
CA GLU A 149 11.32 -16.00 1.85
C GLU A 149 11.60 -15.12 3.08
N LEU A 150 10.62 -14.30 3.49
CA LEU A 150 10.68 -13.36 4.63
C LEU A 150 9.87 -13.85 5.82
#